data_AF-A0A850JVT5-F1
#
_entry.id   AF-A0A850JVT5-F1
#
_cell.length_a   1.000
_cell.length_b   1.000
_cell.length_c   1.000
_cell.angle_alpha   90.00
_cell.angle_beta   90.00
_cell.angle_gamma   90.00
#
_symmetry.space_group_name_H-M   'P 1'
#
loop_
_entity.id
_entity.type
_entity.pdbx_description
1 polymer ?
#
loop_
_entity_poly.entity_id
_entity_poly.type
_entity_poly.pdbx_seq_one_letter_code
_entity_poly.pdbx_strand_id
1 'polypeptide(L)'
;MKYKFKSIYKNLSTPEKTGKKIGLLRTISSIFGGLMVSYLFMTLLTFLTPIPLGESLVIPIYFYTLLWAVLSFWIALSYTKLIALKRVFIPSFICAIAILFFILGS
;
A
#
# COMPACT_ATOMS: atom_id res chain seq x y z
N MET A 1 -1.94 29.88 7.97
CA MET A 1 -1.47 28.53 7.53
C MET A 1 -2.54 27.43 7.65
N LYS A 2 -3.38 27.38 8.71
CA LYS A 2 -4.44 26.34 8.90
C LYS A 2 -5.51 26.25 7.78
N TYR A 3 -5.84 27.36 7.11
CA TYR A 3 -6.89 27.40 6.07
C TYR A 3 -6.53 26.64 4.78
N LYS A 4 -5.23 26.57 4.43
CA LYS A 4 -4.76 25.92 3.20
C LYS A 4 -4.87 24.39 3.27
N PHE A 5 -4.59 23.81 4.44
CA PHE A 5 -4.75 22.37 4.67
C PHE A 5 -6.20 21.90 4.57
N LYS A 6 -7.15 22.69 5.09
CA LYS A 6 -8.57 22.36 5.04
C LYS A 6 -9.12 22.40 3.60
N SER A 7 -8.64 23.32 2.76
CA SER A 7 -9.06 23.37 1.34
C SER A 7 -8.45 22.25 0.51
N ILE A 8 -7.19 21.87 0.78
CA ILE A 8 -6.54 20.70 0.15
C ILE A 8 -7.29 19.43 0.53
N TYR A 9 -7.58 19.23 1.82
CA TYR A 9 -8.34 18.05 2.28
C TYR A 9 -9.74 18.00 1.65
N LYS A 10 -10.42 19.14 1.54
CA LYS A 10 -11.74 19.22 0.89
C LYS A 10 -11.67 18.92 -0.60
N ASN A 11 -10.67 19.45 -1.32
CA ASN A 11 -10.42 19.14 -2.73
C ASN A 11 -10.05 17.67 -2.99
N LEU A 12 -9.36 17.00 -2.06
CA LEU A 12 -9.06 15.57 -2.17
C LEU A 12 -10.24 14.67 -1.77
N SER A 13 -11.20 15.19 -0.98
CA SER A 13 -12.39 14.47 -0.53
C SER A 13 -13.60 14.65 -1.45
N THR A 14 -13.63 15.70 -2.26
CA THR A 14 -14.68 15.92 -3.26
C THR A 14 -14.44 15.09 -4.52
N PRO A 15 -15.43 14.30 -4.99
CA PRO A 15 -15.35 13.68 -6.31
C PRO A 15 -15.34 14.79 -7.37
N GLU A 16 -14.22 14.95 -8.07
CA GLU A 16 -14.07 15.93 -9.15
C GLU A 16 -14.92 15.49 -10.36
N LYS A 17 -15.61 16.44 -11.02
CA LYS A 17 -16.46 16.19 -12.20
C LYS A 17 -15.67 15.72 -13.44
N THR A 18 -14.35 15.90 -13.45
CA THR A 18 -13.47 15.56 -14.58
C THR A 18 -12.49 14.45 -14.19
N GLY A 19 -12.68 13.25 -14.71
CA GLY A 19 -11.91 12.05 -14.33
C GLY A 19 -10.43 12.02 -14.71
N LYS A 20 -9.95 12.92 -15.58
CA LYS A 20 -8.61 12.86 -16.19
C LYS A 20 -7.46 13.07 -15.20
N LYS A 21 -7.57 14.04 -14.27
CA LYS A 21 -6.54 14.30 -13.23
C LYS A 21 -6.67 13.38 -12.02
N ILE A 22 -7.87 12.86 -11.74
CA ILE A 22 -8.09 11.87 -10.67
C ILE A 22 -7.48 10.53 -11.05
N GLY A 23 -7.71 10.09 -12.28
CA GLY A 23 -7.24 8.81 -12.79
C GLY A 23 -5.72 8.69 -12.66
N LEU A 24 -4.97 9.71 -13.06
CA LEU A 24 -3.50 9.68 -13.02
C LEU A 24 -2.95 9.53 -11.60
N LEU A 25 -3.47 10.29 -10.63
CA LEU A 25 -3.03 10.16 -9.24
C LEU A 25 -3.42 8.80 -8.64
N ARG A 26 -4.59 8.27 -9.00
CA ARG A 26 -5.04 6.94 -8.58
C ARG A 26 -4.16 5.83 -9.15
N THR A 27 -3.78 5.94 -10.42
CA THR A 27 -2.88 4.97 -11.08
C THR A 27 -1.49 5.00 -10.47
N ILE A 28 -0.92 6.18 -10.22
CA ILE A 28 0.40 6.30 -9.56
C ILE A 28 0.33 5.75 -8.14
N SER A 29 -0.67 6.14 -7.33
CA SER A 29 -0.83 5.60 -5.98
C SER A 29 -1.13 4.10 -5.96
N SER A 30 -1.76 3.56 -7.00
CA SER A 30 -2.01 2.12 -7.17
C SER A 30 -0.71 1.37 -7.45
N ILE A 31 0.09 1.82 -8.43
CA ILE A 31 1.35 1.18 -8.81
C ILE A 31 2.35 1.24 -7.65
N PHE A 32 2.64 2.44 -7.14
CA PHE A 32 3.62 2.62 -6.07
C PHE A 32 3.12 2.10 -4.73
N GLY A 33 1.83 2.31 -4.42
CA GLY A 33 1.24 1.84 -3.19
C GLY A 33 1.12 0.32 -3.14
N GLY A 34 0.73 -0.31 -4.26
CA GLY A 34 0.73 -1.76 -4.41
C GLY A 34 2.12 -2.35 -4.21
N LEU A 35 3.16 -1.68 -4.76
CA LEU A 35 4.58 -2.07 -4.62
C LEU A 35 5.01 -2.08 -3.17
N MET A 36 4.74 -0.98 -2.48
CA MET A 36 5.16 -0.81 -1.10
C MET A 36 4.47 -1.83 -0.19
N VAL A 37 3.14 -1.99 -0.33
CA VAL A 37 2.36 -2.89 0.52
C VAL A 37 2.69 -4.36 0.22
N SER A 38 2.86 -4.75 -1.05
CA SER A 38 3.21 -6.13 -1.39
C SER A 38 4.58 -6.53 -0.86
N TYR A 39 5.56 -5.62 -0.93
CA TYR A 39 6.89 -5.85 -0.41
C TYR A 39 6.88 -6.03 1.12
N LEU A 40 6.21 -5.13 1.83
CA LEU A 40 6.02 -5.21 3.29
C LEU A 40 5.32 -6.51 3.70
N PHE A 41 4.26 -6.90 2.99
CA PHE A 41 3.51 -8.10 3.29
C PHE A 41 4.34 -9.38 3.07
N MET A 42 5.07 -9.44 1.96
CA MET A 42 5.96 -10.58 1.68
C MET A 42 7.11 -10.66 2.67
N THR A 43 7.67 -9.51 3.08
CA THR A 43 8.71 -9.46 4.11
C THR A 43 8.21 -10.03 5.44
N LEU A 44 6.98 -9.70 5.83
CA LEU A 44 6.34 -10.24 7.02
C LEU A 44 6.14 -11.77 6.91
N LEU A 45 5.75 -12.26 5.73
CA LEU A 45 5.62 -13.69 5.46
C LEU A 45 6.96 -14.43 5.62
N THR A 46 8.05 -13.86 5.12
CA THR A 46 9.40 -14.44 5.25
C THR A 46 9.79 -14.60 6.71
N PHE A 47 9.50 -13.60 7.56
CA PHE A 47 9.80 -13.65 8.99
C PHE A 47 8.92 -14.63 9.76
N LEU A 48 7.64 -14.76 9.39
CA LEU A 48 6.71 -15.66 10.07
C LEU A 48 7.04 -17.15 9.83
N THR A 49 7.75 -17.45 8.74
CA THR A 49 8.04 -18.83 8.35
C THR A 49 9.37 -19.29 8.98
N PRO A 50 9.39 -20.37 9.79
CA PRO A 50 10.58 -20.86 10.47
C PRO A 50 11.47 -21.70 9.52
N ILE A 51 11.85 -21.11 8.39
CA ILE A 51 12.65 -21.76 7.34
C ILE A 51 13.97 -20.98 7.22
N PRO A 52 15.11 -21.65 6.95
CA PRO A 52 16.37 -20.97 6.66
C PRO A 52 16.17 -19.88 5.58
N LEU A 53 16.77 -18.71 5.82
CA LEU A 53 16.53 -17.47 5.07
C LEU A 53 16.63 -17.64 3.54
N GLY A 54 17.53 -18.50 3.06
CA GLY A 54 17.71 -18.76 1.63
C GLY A 54 16.50 -19.43 0.97
N GLU A 55 15.85 -20.37 1.65
CA GLU A 55 14.69 -21.09 1.13
C GLU A 55 13.39 -20.32 1.34
N SER A 56 13.31 -19.53 2.42
CA SER A 56 12.14 -18.70 2.74
C SER A 56 11.89 -17.60 1.68
N LEU A 57 12.92 -17.15 0.95
CA LEU A 57 12.81 -16.13 -0.10
C LEU A 57 12.14 -16.62 -1.39
N VAL A 58 12.09 -17.93 -1.61
CA VAL A 58 11.54 -18.54 -2.82
C VAL A 58 10.06 -18.18 -2.97
N ILE A 59 9.28 -18.29 -1.89
CA ILE A 59 7.84 -18.03 -1.87
C ILE A 59 7.53 -16.53 -2.16
N PRO A 60 8.13 -15.55 -1.45
CA PRO A 60 8.04 -14.13 -1.77
C PRO A 60 8.31 -13.82 -3.24
N ILE A 61 9.38 -14.37 -3.81
CA ILE A 61 9.80 -14.06 -5.19
C ILE A 61 8.72 -14.46 -6.20
N TYR A 62 8.14 -15.66 -6.06
CA TYR A 62 7.10 -16.13 -6.97
C TYR A 62 5.76 -15.41 -6.80
N PHE A 63 5.36 -15.14 -5.55
CA PHE A 63 4.04 -14.57 -5.27
C PHE A 63 4.01 -13.04 -5.28
N TYR A 64 5.17 -12.37 -5.22
CA TYR A 64 5.26 -10.91 -5.10
C TYR A 64 4.52 -10.18 -6.22
N THR A 65 4.72 -10.60 -7.48
CA THR A 65 4.12 -9.94 -8.65
C THR A 65 2.60 -10.12 -8.70
N LEU A 66 2.10 -11.29 -8.30
CA LEU A 66 0.67 -11.57 -8.22
C LEU A 66 0.02 -10.73 -7.12
N LEU A 67 0.62 -10.73 -5.93
CA LEU A 67 0.11 -9.97 -4.79
C LEU A 67 0.18 -8.46 -5.08
N TRP A 68 1.22 -8.00 -5.76
CA TRP A 68 1.34 -6.64 -6.27
C TRP A 68 0.20 -6.28 -7.21
N ALA A 69 -0.12 -7.13 -8.19
CA ALA A 69 -1.18 -6.87 -9.16
C ALA A 69 -2.55 -6.80 -8.50
N VAL A 70 -2.86 -7.72 -7.57
CA VAL A 70 -4.13 -7.73 -6.83
C VAL A 70 -4.27 -6.50 -5.94
N LEU A 71 -3.22 -6.12 -5.21
CA LEU A 71 -3.23 -4.92 -4.36
C LEU A 71 -3.31 -3.64 -5.19
N SER A 72 -2.56 -3.56 -6.29
CA SER A 72 -2.62 -2.44 -7.22
C SER A 72 -4.02 -2.30 -7.79
N PHE A 73 -4.67 -3.39 -8.18
CA PHE A 73 -6.05 -3.37 -8.65
C PHE A 73 -7.04 -2.92 -7.56
N TRP A 74 -6.88 -3.40 -6.34
CA TRP A 74 -7.70 -2.99 -5.19
C TRP A 74 -7.58 -1.51 -4.85
N ILE A 75 -6.37 -0.95 -4.97
CA ILE A 75 -6.11 0.48 -4.80
C ILE A 75 -6.66 1.26 -6.00
N ALA A 76 -6.54 0.71 -7.22
CA ALA A 76 -7.07 1.33 -8.43
C ALA A 76 -8.60 1.42 -8.42
N LEU A 77 -9.32 0.54 -7.72
CA LEU A 77 -10.78 0.58 -7.65
C LEU A 77 -11.34 1.70 -6.73
N SER A 78 -10.48 2.44 -6.04
CA SER A 78 -10.92 3.45 -5.06
C SER A 78 -11.68 4.65 -5.67
N TYR A 79 -12.75 5.05 -4.99
CA TYR A 79 -13.73 6.07 -5.44
C TYR A 79 -13.24 7.52 -5.27
N THR A 80 -12.43 7.81 -4.25
CA THR A 80 -11.85 9.13 -4.02
C THR A 80 -10.34 9.05 -3.82
N LYS A 81 -9.63 10.16 -4.09
CA LYS A 81 -8.17 10.28 -3.93
C LYS A 81 -7.73 9.99 -2.49
N LEU A 82 -8.51 10.44 -1.50
CA LEU A 82 -8.24 10.16 -0.09
C LEU A 82 -8.38 8.67 0.25
N ILE A 83 -9.36 7.98 -0.31
CA ILE A 83 -9.55 6.54 -0.07
C ILE A 83 -8.39 5.75 -0.68
N ALA A 84 -7.94 6.12 -1.89
CA ALA A 84 -6.77 5.52 -2.52
C ALA A 84 -5.53 5.61 -1.60
N LEU A 85 -5.26 6.82 -1.09
CA LEU A 85 -4.10 7.06 -0.23
C LEU A 85 -4.21 6.34 1.11
N LYS A 86 -5.39 6.36 1.74
CA LYS A 86 -5.65 5.64 2.99
C LYS A 86 -5.46 4.12 2.82
N ARG A 87 -5.88 3.56 1.69
CA ARG A 87 -5.70 2.14 1.38
C ARG A 87 -4.25 1.73 1.17
N VAL A 88 -3.33 2.65 0.90
CA VAL A 88 -1.89 2.38 0.88
C VAL A 88 -1.31 2.51 2.28
N PHE A 89 -1.64 3.61 2.96
CA PHE A 89 -1.01 3.98 4.23
C PHE A 89 -1.41 3.05 5.38
N ILE A 90 -2.68 2.67 5.47
CA ILE A 90 -3.19 1.80 6.54
C ILE A 90 -2.49 0.43 6.53
N PRO A 91 -2.51 -0.36 5.44
CA PRO A 91 -1.87 -1.66 5.43
C PRO A 91 -0.35 -1.57 5.55
N SER A 92 0.30 -0.54 4.98
CA SER A 92 1.74 -0.37 5.16
C SER A 92 2.12 -0.11 6.62
N PHE A 93 1.32 0.69 7.33
CA PHE A 93 1.57 1.01 8.74
C PHE A 93 1.38 -0.22 9.64
N ILE A 94 0.33 -1.01 9.38
CA ILE A 94 0.07 -2.27 10.09
C ILE A 94 1.22 -3.27 9.87
N CYS A 95 1.64 -3.47 8.61
CA CYS A 95 2.74 -4.38 8.31
C CYS A 95 4.07 -3.90 8.93
N ALA A 96 4.35 -2.60 8.91
CA ALA A 96 5.55 -2.03 9.52
C ALA A 96 5.58 -2.25 11.05
N ILE A 97 4.45 -2.02 11.74
CA ILE A 97 4.35 -2.29 13.18
C ILE A 97 4.55 -3.78 13.48
N ALA A 98 3.93 -4.66 12.69
CA ALA A 98 4.05 -6.10 12.89
C ALA A 98 5.50 -6.59 12.70
N ILE A 99 6.21 -6.09 11.69
CA ILE A 99 7.63 -6.40 11.46
C ILE A 99 8.47 -5.88 12.64
N LEU A 100 8.21 -4.66 13.13
CA LEU A 100 8.95 -4.08 14.25
C LEU A 100 8.76 -4.89 15.54
N PHE A 101 7.52 -5.31 15.82
CA PHE A 101 7.23 -6.20 16.95
C PHE A 101 7.95 -7.55 16.83
N PHE A 102 8.01 -8.12 15.63
CA PHE A 102 8.71 -9.38 15.39
C PHE A 102 10.22 -9.25 15.63
N ILE A 103 10.84 -8.18 15.11
CA ILE A 103 12.29 -7.92 15.28
C ILE A 103 12.64 -7.63 16.74
N LEU A 104 11.77 -6.91 17.48
CA LEU A 104 12.04 -6.57 18.88
C LEU A 104 11.75 -7.75 19.84
N GLY A 105 10.90 -8.68 19.42
CA GLY A 105 10.52 -9.87 20.19
C GLY A 105 11.37 -11.11 19.92
N SER A 106 12.20 -11.10 18.87
CA SER A 106 13.21 -12.12 18.55
C SER A 106 14.53 -11.86 19.26
#